data_AF-A0A967KC71-F1
#
_entry.id   AF-A0A967KC71-F1
#
_cell.length_a   1.000
_cell.length_b   1.000
_cell.length_c   1.000
_cell.angle_alpha   90.00
_cell.angle_beta   90.00
_cell.angle_gamma   90.00
#
_symmetry.space_group_name_H-M   'P 1'
#
loop_
_entity.id
_entity.type
_entity.pdbx_description
1 polymer ?
#
loop_
_entity_poly.entity_id
_entity_poly.type
_entity_poly.pdbx_seq_one_letter_code
_entity_poly.pdbx_strand_id
1 'polypeptide(L)' 'PISLDFLEASKILQSVSGTTLVTIDVEGEEYAALVRERQRDVLLRDLLHVDFLAVSLTETVRAQSRISIVGVAP' A
#
# COMPACT_ATOMS: atom_id res chain seq x y z
N PRO A 1 -12.59 -5.51 -9.83
CA PRO A 1 -11.21 -5.03 -10.08
C PRO A 1 -11.29 -3.53 -10.38
N ILE A 2 -10.41 -2.73 -9.79
CA ILE A 2 -10.34 -1.28 -10.04
C ILE A 2 -9.11 -0.97 -10.88
N SER A 3 -9.19 0.08 -11.70
CA SER A 3 -8.04 0.60 -12.46
C SER A 3 -7.57 1.88 -11.79
N LEU A 4 -6.26 2.03 -11.65
CA LEU A 4 -5.62 3.23 -11.09
C LEU A 4 -4.75 3.88 -12.15
N ASP A 5 -4.57 5.20 -12.07
CA ASP A 5 -3.56 5.86 -12.88
C ASP A 5 -2.17 5.37 -12.46
N PHE A 6 -1.40 4.87 -13.44
CA PHE A 6 -0.11 4.24 -13.17
C PHE A 6 0.89 5.22 -12.54
N LEU A 7 0.96 6.45 -13.05
CA LEU A 7 1.95 7.43 -12.60
C LEU A 7 1.64 7.89 -11.18
N GLU A 8 0.38 8.22 -10.92
CA GLU A 8 -0.09 8.68 -9.61
C GLU A 8 0.04 7.57 -8.57
N ALA A 9 -0.50 6.38 -8.86
CA ALA A 9 -0.44 5.24 -7.95
C ALA A 9 1.00 4.83 -7.65
N SER A 10 1.86 4.75 -8.68
CA SER A 10 3.27 4.39 -8.49
C SER A 10 4.02 5.41 -7.64
N LYS A 11 3.70 6.70 -7.76
CA LYS A 11 4.31 7.75 -6.95
C LYS A 11 3.87 7.67 -5.50
N ILE A 12 2.57 7.54 -5.24
CA ILE A 12 2.02 7.47 -3.89
C ILE A 12 2.50 6.19 -3.18
N LEU A 13 2.40 5.04 -3.85
CA LEU A 13 2.73 3.74 -3.25
C LEU A 13 4.24 3.53 -3.03
N GLN A 14 5.11 4.41 -3.51
CA GLN A 14 6.54 4.35 -3.20
C GLN A 14 6.84 4.66 -1.73
N SER A 15 6.13 5.61 -1.13
CA SER A 15 6.30 6.01 0.27
C SER A 15 5.42 5.23 1.25
N VAL A 16 4.48 4.43 0.74
CA VAL A 16 3.49 3.72 1.55
C VAL A 16 4.02 2.32 1.90
N SER A 17 3.98 1.98 3.18
CA SER A 17 4.32 0.63 3.67
C SER A 17 3.08 -0.26 3.75
N GLY A 18 3.27 -1.58 3.85
CA GLY A 18 2.15 -2.53 3.87
C GLY A 18 1.19 -2.42 5.08
N THR A 19 1.51 -1.58 6.05
CA THR A 19 0.66 -1.30 7.22
C THR A 19 0.06 0.10 7.19
N THR A 20 0.30 0.85 6.12
CA THR A 20 -0.19 2.22 5.99
C THR A 20 -1.64 2.17 5.54
N LEU A 21 -2.48 2.95 6.24
CA LEU A 21 -3.88 3.15 5.90
C LEU A 21 -3.96 4.22 4.80
N VAL A 22 -4.64 3.86 3.71
CA VAL A 22 -4.87 4.71 2.55
C VAL A 22 -6.38 4.84 2.31
N THR A 23 -6.80 5.99 1.81
CA THR A 23 -8.17 6.20 1.35
C THR A 23 -8.18 6.04 -0.16
N ILE A 24 -9.11 5.23 -0.67
CA ILE A 24 -9.31 4.99 -2.10
C ILE A 24 -10.68 5.55 -2.46
N ASP A 25 -10.72 6.51 -3.37
CA ASP A 25 -11.96 6.95 -4.01
C ASP A 25 -12.29 5.98 -5.15
N VAL A 26 -13.43 5.30 -5.04
CA VAL A 26 -13.99 4.46 -6.10
C VAL A 26 -15.35 5.05 -6.48
N GLU A 27 -15.41 5.67 -7.66
CA GLU A 27 -16.64 6.24 -8.23
C GLU A 27 -17.33 7.29 -7.33
N GLY A 28 -16.56 8.02 -6.52
CA GLY A 28 -17.05 9.06 -5.60
C GLY A 28 -17.33 8.57 -4.18
N GLU A 29 -17.12 7.27 -3.89
CA GLU A 29 -17.17 6.72 -2.55
C GLU A 29 -15.76 6.47 -1.99
N GLU A 30 -15.51 6.98 -0.78
CA GLU A 30 -14.23 6.82 -0.10
C GLU A 30 -14.17 5.52 0.72
N TYR A 31 -13.13 4.73 0.49
CA TYR A 31 -12.86 3.49 1.21
C TYR A 31 -11.54 3.55 1.96
N ALA A 32 -11.57 3.31 3.28
CA ALA A 32 -10.37 3.10 4.07
C ALA A 32 -9.80 1.70 3.81
N ALA A 33 -8.54 1.61 3.37
CA ALA A 33 -7.90 0.36 3.02
C ALA A 33 -6.43 0.27 3.47
N LEU A 34 -5.94 -0.94 3.69
CA LEU A 34 -4.52 -1.24 3.89
C LEU A 34 -3.92 -1.80 2.60
N VAL A 35 -2.67 -1.43 2.30
CA VAL A 35 -1.92 -2.01 1.17
C VAL A 35 -1.33 -3.35 1.60
N ARG A 36 -1.93 -4.48 1.21
CA ARG A 36 -1.47 -5.80 1.66
C ARG A 36 -0.27 -6.29 0.86
N GLU A 37 -0.36 -6.22 -0.46
CA GLU A 37 0.64 -6.75 -1.36
C GLU A 37 0.85 -5.82 -2.54
N ARG A 38 2.09 -5.79 -3.02
CA ARG A 38 2.48 -5.06 -4.22
C ARG A 38 3.29 -5.97 -5.12
N GLN A 39 2.79 -6.18 -6.32
CA GLN A 39 3.48 -6.94 -7.35
C GLN A 39 4.16 -5.97 -8.32
N ARG A 40 5.42 -6.25 -8.59
CA ARG A 40 6.24 -5.45 -9.50
C ARG A 40 6.86 -6.34 -10.56
N ASP A 41 7.04 -5.75 -11.73
CA ASP A 41 7.86 -6.37 -12.77
C ASP A 41 9.29 -6.58 -12.25
N VAL A 42 9.88 -7.75 -12.49
CA VAL A 42 11.20 -8.10 -11.95
C VAL A 42 12.35 -7.36 -12.63
N LEU A 43 12.16 -6.91 -13.89
CA LEU A 43 13.17 -6.23 -14.70
C LEU A 43 12.98 -4.72 -14.62
N LEU A 44 11.78 -4.24 -14.94
CA LEU A 44 11.45 -2.81 -15.01
C LEU A 44 11.06 -2.21 -13.66
N ARG A 45 10.67 -3.06 -12.69
CA ARG A 45 10.14 -2.65 -11.37
C ARG A 45 8.84 -1.86 -11.43
N ASP A 46 8.17 -1.89 -12.57
CA ASP A 46 6.86 -1.28 -12.78
C ASP A 46 5.81 -1.93 -11.87
N LEU A 47 4.87 -1.12 -11.39
CA LEU A 47 3.74 -1.57 -10.59
C LEU A 47 2.76 -2.36 -11.47
N LEU A 48 2.62 -3.66 -11.24
CA LEU A 48 1.72 -4.53 -12.02
C LEU A 48 0.36 -4.70 -11.34
N HIS A 49 0.37 -4.93 -10.02
CA HIS A 49 -0.82 -5.18 -9.24
C HIS A 49 -0.64 -4.75 -7.79
N VAL A 50 -1.74 -4.32 -7.17
CA VAL A 50 -1.78 -3.93 -5.77
C VAL A 50 -3.04 -4.48 -5.14
N ASP A 51 -2.86 -5.18 -4.03
CA ASP A 51 -3.97 -5.68 -3.23
C ASP A 51 -4.28 -4.72 -2.08
N PHE A 52 -5.51 -4.24 -2.08
CA PHE A 52 -6.06 -3.44 -1.00
C PHE A 52 -6.98 -4.29 -0.14
N LEU A 53 -6.83 -4.16 1.17
CA LEU A 53 -7.76 -4.71 2.14
C LEU A 53 -8.61 -3.57 2.67
N ALA A 54 -9.88 -3.49 2.29
CA ALA A 54 -10.82 -2.58 2.93
C ALA A 54 -10.95 -2.93 4.41
N VAL A 55 -10.88 -1.93 5.28
CA VAL A 55 -10.94 -2.12 6.74
C VAL A 55 -12.03 -1.27 7.33
N SER A 56 -12.77 -1.83 8.29
CA SER A 56 -13.61 -1.01 9.16
C SER A 56 -12.73 -0.31 10.18
N LEU A 57 -12.86 1.00 10.31
CA LEU A 57 -12.17 1.78 11.35
C LEU A 57 -12.67 1.45 12.77
N THR A 58 -13.76 0.68 12.90
CA THR A 58 -14.30 0.23 14.19
C THR A 58 -13.74 -1.13 14.63
N GLU A 59 -13.07 -1.87 13.74
CA GLU A 59 -12.59 -3.23 13.99
C GLU A 59 -11.06 -3.30 14.07
N THR A 60 -10.53 -4.21 14.90
CA THR A 60 -9.08 -4.34 15.08
C THR A 60 -8.47 -5.17 13.96
N VAL A 61 -7.52 -4.60 13.21
CA VAL A 61 -6.84 -5.28 12.09
C VAL A 61 -5.37 -5.56 12.44
N ARG A 62 -4.90 -6.78 12.15
CA ARG A 62 -3.48 -7.16 12.33
C ARG A 62 -2.65 -6.72 11.13
N ALA A 63 -1.58 -5.98 11.37
CA ALA A 63 -0.65 -5.50 10.34
C ALA A 63 0.80 -5.86 10.71
N GLN A 64 1.60 -6.30 9.73
CA GLN A 64 3.01 -6.67 9.94
C GLN A 64 3.92 -5.47 9.66
N SER A 65 4.45 -4.86 10.73
CA SER A 65 5.36 -3.72 10.60
C SER A 65 6.79 -4.16 10.25
N ARG A 66 7.51 -3.34 9.49
CA ARG A 66 8.92 -3.57 9.16
C ARG A 66 9.79 -3.25 10.38
N ILE A 67 10.73 -4.13 10.68
CA ILE A 67 11.74 -3.90 11.71
C ILE A 67 12.84 -2.97 11.14
N SER A 68 13.16 -1.90 11.87
CA SER A 68 14.29 -1.01 11.56
C SER A 68 15.48 -1.37 12.45
N ILE A 69 16.64 -1.61 11.85
CA ILE A 69 17.88 -1.92 12.57
C ILE A 69 18.67 -0.61 12.74
N VAL A 70 19.02 -0.27 13.98
CA VAL A 70 19.88 0.88 14.31
C VAL A 70 21.21 0.40 14.86
N GLY A 71 22.30 0.95 14.36
CA GLY A 71 23.66 0.65 14.80
C GLY A 71 24.62 1.76 14.37
N VAL A 72 25.60 2.08 15.21
CA VAL A 72 26.68 3.01 14.89
C VAL A 72 27.96 2.19 14.78
N ALA A 73 28.71 2.37 13.69
CA ALA A 73 30.01 1.74 13.55
C ALA A 73 30.94 2.27 14.67
N PRO A 74 31.73 1.39 15.32
CA PRO A 74 32.64 1.78 16.40
C PRO A 74 33.77 2.70 15.93
#